data_AF-A0A3C0VGU2-F1
#
_entry.id   AF-A0A3C0VGU2-F1
#
_cell.length_a   1.000
_cell.length_b   1.000
_cell.length_c   1.000
_cell.angle_alpha   90.00
_cell.angle_beta   90.00
_cell.angle_gamma   90.00
#
_symmetry.space_group_name_H-M   'P 1'
#
loop_
_entity.id
_entity.type
_entity.pdbx_description
1 polymer ?
#
loop_
_entity_poly.entity_id
_entity_poly.type
_entity_poly.pdbx_seq_one_letter_code
_entity_poly.pdbx_strand_id
1 'polypeptide(L)'
;MFSLQRKIALKRARIALRAGNLEGACRILHAPELQEQREGQELCRKLVDALIARARAHAACASLPEAMLDLKRAIDFGGARPDAVQLRNELGAKLAPVRPGLTAARFASLSTCAAPPAPPAPLTPSPSPPAPPAAPRPPSSRLYLWVDGVGTYLVAPSPRIVIGRHDSSAAPDIPLPGRIPGLAAEILRTSEQYMLCPHCEAAVNGRRVSEKVLAPGDRIRLGESPAFTFYVPCPMSTTALLRLEPPSLLQGKASDVLLLDQFMVIGRKGLAHVKTAFGPMELVLMLEDGHLTARSKEMITADGSPGPAHECAIELGRRVCVEGLSFTVTEG
;
A
#
# COMPACT_ATOMS: atom_id res chain seq x y z
N MET A 1 28.88 -7.96 -26.52
CA MET A 1 27.91 -6.94 -26.98
C MET A 1 27.51 -5.95 -25.88
N PHE A 2 26.99 -6.42 -24.73
CA PHE A 2 26.41 -5.61 -23.64
C PHE A 2 27.22 -4.37 -23.17
N SER A 3 28.55 -4.42 -23.14
CA SER A 3 29.38 -3.31 -22.63
C SER A 3 29.23 -2.00 -23.42
N LEU A 4 28.99 -2.07 -24.73
CA LEU A 4 28.77 -0.88 -25.57
C LEU A 4 27.40 -0.25 -25.29
N GLN A 5 26.36 -1.07 -25.17
CA GLN A 5 25.00 -0.63 -24.86
C GLN A 5 24.93 0.06 -23.49
N ARG A 6 25.59 -0.49 -22.45
CA ARG A 6 25.68 0.13 -21.12
C ARG A 6 26.40 1.49 -21.18
N LYS A 7 27.53 1.61 -21.89
CA LYS A 7 28.22 2.90 -22.11
C LYS A 7 27.34 3.93 -22.83
N ILE A 8 26.55 3.51 -23.82
CA ILE A 8 25.59 4.39 -24.50
C ILE A 8 24.46 4.83 -23.55
N ALA A 9 23.94 3.92 -22.72
CA ALA A 9 22.90 4.25 -21.73
C ALA A 9 23.39 5.26 -20.68
N LEU A 10 24.58 5.06 -20.11
CA LEU A 10 25.21 6.01 -19.19
C LEU A 10 25.43 7.39 -19.84
N LYS A 11 25.87 7.43 -21.10
CA LYS A 11 26.02 8.70 -21.85
C LYS A 11 24.66 9.38 -22.07
N ARG A 12 23.59 8.63 -22.38
CA ARG A 12 22.22 9.17 -22.52
C ARG A 12 21.66 9.69 -21.19
N ALA A 13 21.83 8.98 -20.08
CA ALA A 13 21.43 9.45 -18.75
C ALA A 13 22.16 10.74 -18.35
N ARG A 14 23.47 10.82 -18.62
CA ARG A 14 24.31 12.01 -18.39
C ARG A 14 23.87 13.22 -19.23
N ILE A 15 23.38 13.01 -20.45
CA ILE A 15 22.79 14.06 -21.29
C ILE A 15 21.42 14.48 -20.75
N ALA A 16 20.54 13.53 -20.39
CA ALA A 16 19.21 13.82 -19.85
C ALA A 16 19.28 14.66 -18.56
N LEU A 17 20.20 14.34 -17.64
CA LEU A 17 20.46 15.13 -16.44
C LEU A 17 20.93 16.55 -16.75
N ARG A 18 21.89 16.72 -17.67
CA ARG A 18 22.37 18.04 -18.10
C ARG A 18 21.29 18.90 -18.77
N ALA A 19 20.29 18.27 -19.38
CA ALA A 19 19.13 18.93 -20.00
C ALA A 19 17.96 19.14 -19.03
N GLY A 20 18.12 18.89 -17.72
CA GLY A 20 17.05 19.01 -16.72
C GLY A 20 15.92 17.97 -16.84
N ASN A 21 16.04 17.00 -17.75
CA ASN A 21 15.02 15.99 -18.04
C ASN A 21 15.13 14.83 -17.04
N LEU A 22 14.75 15.10 -15.78
CA LEU A 22 14.85 14.15 -14.67
C LEU A 22 13.99 12.90 -14.93
N GLU A 23 12.81 13.06 -15.54
CA GLU A 23 11.92 11.98 -16.01
C GLU A 23 12.59 11.03 -17.02
N GLY A 24 13.42 11.56 -17.91
CA GLY A 24 14.22 10.80 -18.87
C GLY A 24 15.40 10.11 -18.19
N ALA A 25 16.09 10.81 -17.27
CA ALA A 25 17.18 10.25 -16.49
C ALA A 25 16.71 9.08 -15.59
N CYS A 26 15.60 9.24 -14.87
CA CYS A 26 14.96 8.19 -14.06
C CYS A 26 14.73 6.93 -14.89
N ARG A 27 14.04 7.05 -16.04
CA ARG A 27 13.71 5.89 -16.89
C ARG A 27 14.93 5.14 -17.43
N ILE A 28 16.06 5.81 -17.64
CA ILE A 28 17.31 5.16 -18.07
C ILE A 28 18.04 4.53 -16.89
N LEU A 29 18.12 5.22 -15.75
CA LEU A 29 18.85 4.75 -14.56
C LEU A 29 18.08 3.70 -13.73
N HIS A 30 16.81 3.43 -14.03
CA HIS A 30 16.03 2.37 -13.37
C HIS A 30 16.46 0.94 -13.77
N ALA A 31 17.36 0.79 -14.74
CA ALA A 31 17.96 -0.50 -15.08
C ALA A 31 19.01 -0.92 -14.01
N PRO A 32 18.86 -2.08 -13.33
CA PRO A 32 19.74 -2.47 -12.21
C PRO A 32 21.20 -2.62 -12.65
N GLU A 33 21.43 -3.11 -13.88
CA GLU A 33 22.76 -3.22 -14.51
C GLU A 33 23.57 -1.93 -14.57
N LEU A 34 22.92 -0.76 -14.41
CA LEU A 34 23.57 0.54 -14.34
C LEU A 34 23.73 1.01 -12.88
N GLN A 35 22.79 0.68 -11.99
CA GLN A 35 22.86 1.01 -10.56
C GLN A 35 23.97 0.24 -9.82
N GLU A 36 24.34 -0.95 -10.31
CA GLU A 36 25.49 -1.72 -9.83
C GLU A 36 26.84 -1.10 -10.24
N GLN A 37 26.87 -0.23 -11.26
CA GLN A 37 28.11 0.36 -11.78
C GLN A 37 28.42 1.71 -11.14
N ARG A 38 29.68 1.93 -10.76
CA ARG A 38 30.16 3.19 -10.16
C ARG A 38 29.75 4.44 -10.96
N GLU A 39 29.92 4.45 -12.28
CA GLU A 39 29.48 5.58 -13.13
C GLU A 39 27.96 5.81 -13.08
N GLY A 40 27.17 4.75 -12.93
CA GLY A 40 25.71 4.84 -12.79
C GLY A 40 25.30 5.30 -11.39
N GLN A 41 25.96 4.83 -10.33
CA GLN A 41 25.77 5.31 -8.95
C GLN A 41 26.09 6.80 -8.82
N GLU A 42 27.17 7.27 -9.46
CA GLU A 42 27.50 8.71 -9.52
C GLU A 42 26.46 9.53 -10.28
N LEU A 43 25.78 8.95 -11.28
CA LEU A 43 24.64 9.58 -11.97
C LEU A 43 23.35 9.51 -11.14
N CYS A 44 23.09 8.43 -10.41
CA CYS A 44 21.95 8.30 -9.50
C CYS A 44 22.06 9.32 -8.36
N ARG A 45 23.24 9.50 -7.73
CA ARG A 45 23.45 10.55 -6.72
C ARG A 45 23.09 11.94 -7.27
N LYS A 46 23.60 12.29 -8.46
CA LYS A 46 23.31 13.57 -9.13
C LYS A 46 21.84 13.73 -9.55
N LEU A 47 21.15 12.64 -9.90
CA LEU A 47 19.70 12.62 -10.12
C LEU A 47 18.94 12.91 -8.81
N VAL A 48 19.32 12.25 -7.72
CA VAL A 48 18.71 12.40 -6.40
C VAL A 48 18.89 13.83 -5.87
N ASP A 49 20.09 14.41 -5.98
CA ASP A 49 20.35 15.80 -5.59
C ASP A 49 19.49 16.78 -6.41
N ALA A 50 19.35 16.55 -7.72
CA ALA A 50 18.52 17.37 -8.60
C ALA A 50 17.00 17.23 -8.32
N LEU A 51 16.54 16.02 -7.97
CA LEU A 51 15.15 15.77 -7.56
C LEU A 51 14.82 16.43 -6.22
N ILE A 52 15.72 16.38 -5.23
CA ILE A 52 15.54 17.08 -3.95
C ILE A 52 15.51 18.60 -4.17
N ALA A 53 16.36 19.14 -5.04
CA ALA A 53 16.33 20.55 -5.42
C ALA A 53 15.00 20.96 -6.11
N ARG A 54 14.52 20.15 -7.07
CA ARG A 54 13.25 20.41 -7.76
C ARG A 54 12.04 20.26 -6.82
N ALA A 55 12.08 19.31 -5.89
CA ALA A 55 11.07 19.17 -4.85
C ALA A 55 11.00 20.37 -3.90
N ARG A 56 12.15 20.93 -3.50
CA ARG A 56 12.19 22.19 -2.70
C ARG A 56 11.58 23.37 -3.47
N ALA A 57 11.83 23.47 -4.78
CA ALA A 57 11.20 24.50 -5.62
C ALA A 57 9.68 24.30 -5.74
N HIS A 58 9.21 23.07 -5.98
CA HIS A 58 7.78 22.76 -6.00
C HIS A 58 7.09 23.05 -4.66
N ALA A 59 7.74 22.72 -3.53
CA ALA A 59 7.23 23.03 -2.20
C ALA A 59 7.12 24.54 -1.93
N ALA A 60 8.09 25.34 -2.41
CA ALA A 60 8.02 26.80 -2.33
C ALA A 60 6.87 27.40 -3.16
N CYS A 61 6.54 26.78 -4.29
CA CYS A 61 5.40 27.14 -5.15
C CYS A 61 4.06 26.50 -4.71
N ALA A 62 3.97 25.96 -3.49
CA ALA A 62 2.82 25.21 -2.96
C ALA A 62 2.37 24.00 -3.82
N SER A 63 3.19 23.55 -4.78
CA SER A 63 3.01 22.34 -5.59
C SER A 63 3.43 21.10 -4.79
N LEU A 64 2.74 20.87 -3.67
CA LEU A 64 3.10 19.83 -2.69
C LEU A 64 3.04 18.39 -3.25
N PRO A 65 2.05 18.01 -4.10
CA PRO A 65 2.04 16.68 -4.74
C PRO A 65 3.26 16.45 -5.65
N GLU A 66 3.64 17.45 -6.43
CA GLU A 66 4.80 17.41 -7.33
C GLU A 66 6.11 17.28 -6.54
N ALA A 67 6.24 18.03 -5.44
CA ALA A 67 7.37 17.94 -4.53
C ALA A 67 7.51 16.53 -3.93
N MET A 68 6.40 15.92 -3.51
CA MET A 68 6.38 14.58 -2.94
C MET A 68 6.66 13.49 -3.98
N LEU A 69 6.24 13.66 -5.23
CA LEU A 69 6.58 12.75 -6.32
C LEU A 69 8.08 12.73 -6.60
N ASP A 70 8.74 13.88 -6.58
CA ASP A 70 10.20 13.98 -6.76
C ASP A 70 10.98 13.48 -5.55
N LEU A 71 10.49 13.69 -4.32
CA LEU A 71 11.08 13.08 -3.12
C LEU A 71 10.93 11.57 -3.11
N LYS A 72 9.82 11.02 -3.60
CA LYS A 72 9.70 9.57 -3.77
C LYS A 72 10.76 9.04 -4.74
N ARG A 73 10.92 9.66 -5.91
CA ARG A 73 11.97 9.30 -6.88
C ARG A 73 13.38 9.43 -6.28
N ALA A 74 13.62 10.46 -5.47
CA ALA A 74 14.89 10.67 -4.77
C ALA A 74 15.19 9.53 -3.79
N ILE A 75 14.18 8.99 -3.11
CA ILE A 75 14.30 7.83 -2.22
C ILE A 75 14.43 6.53 -3.04
N ASP A 76 13.63 6.35 -4.10
CA ASP A 76 13.68 5.18 -5.00
C ASP A 76 15.08 4.98 -5.63
N PHE A 77 15.84 6.06 -5.88
CA PHE A 77 17.22 6.02 -6.43
C PHE A 77 18.35 6.24 -5.42
N GLY A 78 18.05 6.84 -4.26
CA GLY A 78 19.05 7.26 -3.27
C GLY A 78 19.02 6.51 -1.94
N GLY A 79 18.00 5.67 -1.72
CA GLY A 79 17.69 5.11 -0.41
C GLY A 79 17.15 6.16 0.56
N ALA A 80 17.04 5.79 1.83
CA ALA A 80 16.55 6.66 2.91
C ALA A 80 17.58 7.72 3.34
N ARG A 81 18.00 8.61 2.42
CA ARG A 81 18.81 9.77 2.78
C ARG A 81 18.05 10.67 3.77
N PRO A 82 18.69 11.19 4.83
CA PRO A 82 18.01 11.97 5.85
C PRO A 82 17.40 13.27 5.30
N ASP A 83 18.04 13.92 4.33
CA ASP A 83 17.56 15.17 3.72
C ASP A 83 16.29 14.99 2.88
N ALA A 84 16.17 13.86 2.17
CA ALA A 84 14.95 13.48 1.45
C ALA A 84 13.83 13.04 2.40
N VAL A 85 14.16 12.25 3.44
CA VAL A 85 13.16 11.74 4.40
C VAL A 85 12.63 12.85 5.30
N GLN A 86 13.48 13.77 5.77
CA GLN A 86 13.07 14.96 6.54
C GLN A 86 12.09 15.82 5.74
N LEU A 87 12.47 16.22 4.51
CA LEU A 87 11.60 17.05 3.68
C LEU A 87 10.28 16.33 3.32
N ARG A 88 10.32 15.02 3.04
CA ARG A 88 9.10 14.21 2.84
C ARG A 88 8.18 14.28 4.06
N ASN A 89 8.74 14.14 5.26
CA ASN A 89 7.95 14.17 6.50
C ASN A 89 7.40 15.58 6.79
N GLU A 90 8.17 16.64 6.54
CA GLU A 90 7.72 18.04 6.66
C GLU A 90 6.57 18.38 5.70
N LEU A 91 6.65 17.93 4.44
CA LEU A 91 5.60 18.17 3.45
C LEU A 91 4.37 17.28 3.69
N GLY A 92 4.57 16.05 4.17
CA GLY A 92 3.49 15.18 4.64
C GLY A 92 2.70 15.80 5.81
N ALA A 93 3.41 16.37 6.79
CA ALA A 93 2.79 17.08 7.92
C ALA A 93 2.03 18.36 7.50
N LYS A 94 2.35 18.94 6.33
CA LYS A 94 1.62 20.07 5.72
C LYS A 94 0.44 19.63 4.84
N LEU A 95 0.39 18.36 4.43
CA LEU A 95 -0.76 17.78 3.71
C LEU A 95 -1.80 17.16 4.66
N ALA A 96 -1.36 16.70 5.83
CA ALA A 96 -2.27 16.29 6.90
C ALA A 96 -3.09 17.49 7.42
N PRO A 97 -4.41 17.36 7.65
CA PRO A 97 -5.19 18.43 8.24
C PRO A 97 -4.70 18.71 9.67
N VAL A 98 -4.51 20.00 9.99
CA VAL A 98 -4.14 20.44 11.34
C VAL A 98 -5.28 20.10 12.30
N ARG A 99 -5.06 19.10 13.17
CA ARG A 99 -6.02 18.70 14.20
C ARG A 99 -6.30 19.85 15.17
N PRO A 100 -7.54 20.35 15.29
CA PRO A 100 -7.92 21.19 16.42
C PRO A 100 -8.08 20.32 17.68
N GLY A 101 -7.04 20.33 18.53
CA GLY A 101 -7.12 19.99 19.96
C GLY A 101 -7.76 18.66 20.36
N LEU A 102 -6.94 17.62 20.56
CA LEU A 102 -7.19 16.61 21.58
C LEU A 102 -6.11 16.73 22.66
N THR A 103 -6.52 17.16 23.85
CA THR A 103 -5.65 17.55 24.97
C THR A 103 -5.15 16.37 25.78
N ALA A 104 -4.04 16.57 26.50
CA ALA A 104 -3.35 15.50 27.22
C ALA A 104 -4.12 15.02 28.47
N ALA A 105 -4.46 13.74 28.50
CA ALA A 105 -4.80 12.95 29.67
C ALA A 105 -4.41 11.48 29.38
N ARG A 106 -3.80 10.70 30.29
CA ARG A 106 -3.39 11.00 31.68
C ARG A 106 -2.23 10.06 32.07
N PHE A 107 -1.17 10.59 32.70
CA PHE A 107 -0.09 9.77 33.29
C PHE A 107 -0.45 9.39 34.74
N ALA A 108 -0.56 8.09 35.03
CA ALA A 108 -0.50 7.42 36.34
C ALA A 108 -0.84 5.92 36.11
N SER A 109 -0.27 4.91 36.81
CA SER A 109 0.55 4.90 38.03
C SER A 109 1.77 3.98 37.92
N LEU A 110 2.70 4.09 38.88
CA LEU A 110 3.96 3.33 38.97
C LEU A 110 3.85 2.09 39.88
N SER A 111 4.81 1.15 39.73
CA SER A 111 5.51 0.35 40.77
C SER A 111 5.49 -1.17 40.57
N THR A 112 6.46 -2.01 41.00
CA THR A 112 7.94 -1.92 41.21
C THR A 112 8.46 -3.38 41.34
N CYS A 113 9.74 -3.66 41.03
CA CYS A 113 10.32 -5.02 41.09
C CYS A 113 10.94 -5.40 42.46
N ALA A 114 10.79 -6.66 42.91
CA ALA A 114 11.68 -7.40 43.84
C ALA A 114 11.30 -8.91 43.88
N ALA A 115 12.19 -9.82 44.34
CA ALA A 115 12.01 -11.28 44.20
C ALA A 115 12.61 -12.13 45.39
N PRO A 116 13.03 -13.43 45.27
CA PRO A 116 12.42 -14.51 46.09
C PRO A 116 13.41 -15.34 46.97
N PRO A 117 12.88 -16.18 47.89
CA PRO A 117 12.88 -17.66 47.70
C PRO A 117 11.46 -18.24 47.96
N ALA A 118 11.15 -19.54 48.18
CA ALA A 118 11.90 -20.77 48.49
C ALA A 118 11.17 -22.05 47.94
N PRO A 119 11.74 -23.28 48.03
CA PRO A 119 11.30 -24.44 47.20
C PRO A 119 10.72 -25.64 48.03
N PRO A 120 10.55 -26.88 47.48
CA PRO A 120 9.41 -27.25 46.63
C PRO A 120 8.70 -28.57 47.03
N ALA A 121 7.55 -28.85 46.41
CA ALA A 121 6.80 -30.11 46.51
C ALA A 121 6.27 -30.54 45.10
N PRO A 122 5.87 -31.81 44.88
CA PRO A 122 6.16 -32.50 43.61
C PRO A 122 5.26 -32.16 42.41
N LEU A 123 5.85 -32.39 41.23
CA LEU A 123 5.27 -32.10 39.91
C LEU A 123 4.11 -33.03 39.53
N THR A 124 2.94 -32.47 39.27
CA THR A 124 1.96 -33.03 38.33
C THR A 124 2.13 -32.37 36.97
N PRO A 125 1.97 -33.09 35.84
CA PRO A 125 2.07 -32.50 34.52
C PRO A 125 0.83 -31.66 34.20
N SER A 126 0.94 -30.34 34.33
CA SER A 126 -0.09 -29.42 33.84
C SER A 126 -0.23 -29.52 32.31
N PRO A 127 -1.46 -29.47 31.76
CA PRO A 127 -1.65 -29.33 30.32
C PRO A 127 -1.07 -27.99 29.84
N SER A 128 -0.57 -27.97 28.60
CA SER A 128 -0.09 -26.74 27.95
C SER A 128 -1.17 -25.65 28.00
N PRO A 129 -0.81 -24.38 28.28
CA PRO A 129 -1.79 -23.30 28.27
C PRO A 129 -2.44 -23.20 26.88
N PRO A 130 -3.76 -22.95 26.79
CA PRO A 130 -4.38 -22.68 25.50
C PRO A 130 -3.72 -21.45 24.88
N ALA A 131 -3.53 -21.47 23.56
CA ALA A 131 -3.08 -20.30 22.82
C ALA A 131 -4.01 -19.11 23.14
N PRO A 132 -3.49 -17.88 23.25
CA PRO A 132 -4.30 -16.72 23.59
C PRO A 132 -5.48 -16.62 22.60
N PRO A 133 -6.71 -16.40 23.09
CA PRO A 133 -7.88 -16.38 22.23
C PRO A 133 -7.67 -15.33 21.14
N ALA A 134 -7.83 -15.75 19.88
CA ALA A 134 -7.75 -14.84 18.76
C ALA A 134 -8.74 -13.69 18.99
N ALA A 135 -8.23 -12.45 18.95
CA ALA A 135 -9.04 -11.26 19.19
C ALA A 135 -10.31 -11.31 18.31
N PRO A 136 -11.49 -10.94 18.84
CA PRO A 136 -12.75 -11.08 18.12
C PRO A 136 -12.63 -10.39 16.76
N ARG A 137 -12.79 -11.18 15.69
CA ARG A 137 -12.61 -10.69 14.31
C ARG A 137 -13.60 -9.54 14.08
N PRO A 138 -13.16 -8.36 13.63
CA PRO A 138 -14.06 -7.23 13.39
C PRO A 138 -15.14 -7.60 12.35
N PRO A 139 -16.29 -6.91 12.34
CA PRO A 139 -17.36 -7.15 11.38
C PRO A 139 -16.82 -7.06 9.95
N SER A 140 -17.26 -8.00 9.10
CA SER A 140 -16.98 -8.08 7.65
C SER A 140 -15.63 -7.45 7.25
N SER A 141 -14.52 -8.12 7.55
CA SER A 141 -13.14 -7.72 7.21
C SER A 141 -12.83 -7.71 5.69
N ARG A 142 -13.89 -7.63 4.88
CA ARG A 142 -13.96 -7.95 3.47
C ARG A 142 -15.09 -7.16 2.82
N LEU A 143 -14.74 -6.18 1.97
CA LEU A 143 -15.68 -5.40 1.19
C LEU A 143 -15.39 -5.57 -0.31
N TYR A 144 -16.39 -5.46 -1.18
CA TYR A 144 -16.20 -5.32 -2.61
C TYR A 144 -16.46 -3.87 -3.05
N LEU A 145 -15.48 -3.26 -3.71
CA LEU A 145 -15.62 -1.99 -4.40
C LEU A 145 -15.91 -2.28 -5.88
N TRP A 146 -17.16 -2.07 -6.28
CA TRP A 146 -17.61 -2.18 -7.67
C TRP A 146 -17.49 -0.81 -8.33
N VAL A 147 -16.68 -0.66 -9.37
CA VAL A 147 -16.53 0.59 -10.12
C VAL A 147 -17.01 0.38 -11.55
N ASP A 148 -18.12 1.04 -11.90
CA ASP A 148 -18.81 0.85 -13.17
C ASP A 148 -17.88 1.17 -14.35
N GLY A 149 -17.81 0.25 -15.33
CA GLY A 149 -16.93 0.37 -16.50
C GLY A 149 -15.42 0.23 -16.22
N VAL A 150 -15.00 -0.06 -14.98
CA VAL A 150 -13.59 -0.25 -14.59
C VAL A 150 -13.33 -1.65 -14.06
N GLY A 151 -14.18 -2.14 -13.15
CA GLY A 151 -14.09 -3.49 -12.59
C GLY A 151 -14.42 -3.57 -11.09
N THR A 152 -14.36 -4.79 -10.56
CA THR A 152 -14.57 -5.08 -9.14
C THR A 152 -13.23 -5.28 -8.43
N TYR A 153 -13.10 -4.67 -7.25
CA TYR A 153 -11.93 -4.75 -6.39
C TYR A 153 -12.32 -5.39 -5.06
N LEU A 154 -11.50 -6.31 -4.58
CA LEU A 154 -11.62 -6.81 -3.20
C LEU A 154 -10.90 -5.82 -2.26
N VAL A 155 -11.54 -5.41 -1.18
CA VAL A 155 -10.98 -4.45 -0.21
C VAL A 155 -10.84 -5.14 1.14
N ALA A 156 -9.60 -5.23 1.62
CA ALA A 156 -9.24 -5.83 2.90
C ALA A 156 -8.68 -4.73 3.84
N PRO A 157 -9.52 -4.14 4.72
CA PRO A 157 -9.11 -3.06 5.60
C PRO A 157 -8.23 -3.50 6.79
N SER A 158 -8.30 -4.79 7.17
CA SER A 158 -7.58 -5.35 8.33
C SER A 158 -6.06 -5.14 8.23
N PRO A 159 -5.36 -4.81 9.33
CA PRO A 159 -3.90 -4.79 9.37
C PRO A 159 -3.27 -6.20 9.36
N ARG A 160 -4.06 -7.24 9.64
CA ARG A 160 -3.68 -8.65 9.50
C ARG A 160 -4.61 -9.31 8.50
N ILE A 161 -4.11 -9.52 7.29
CA ILE A 161 -4.89 -10.05 6.16
C ILE A 161 -4.59 -11.54 5.98
N VAL A 162 -5.61 -12.38 6.10
CA VAL A 162 -5.51 -13.83 5.93
C VAL A 162 -5.74 -14.20 4.46
N ILE A 163 -4.79 -14.95 3.89
CA ILE A 163 -4.87 -15.50 2.53
C ILE A 163 -5.06 -17.02 2.63
N GLY A 164 -6.06 -17.56 1.92
CA GLY A 164 -6.44 -18.97 2.05
C GLY A 164 -7.33 -19.48 0.92
N ARG A 165 -7.66 -20.77 0.95
CA ARG A 165 -8.50 -21.40 -0.08
C ARG A 165 -9.95 -20.90 0.00
N HIS A 166 -10.53 -20.56 -1.15
CA HIS A 166 -11.87 -19.94 -1.27
C HIS A 166 -13.07 -20.72 -0.68
N ASP A 167 -12.97 -22.04 -0.57
CA ASP A 167 -13.96 -22.96 -0.01
C ASP A 167 -13.68 -23.33 1.46
N SER A 168 -12.72 -22.65 2.11
CA SER A 168 -12.35 -22.95 3.50
C SER A 168 -13.32 -22.35 4.52
N SER A 169 -13.72 -23.17 5.49
CA SER A 169 -14.46 -22.76 6.70
C SER A 169 -13.74 -21.72 7.56
N ALA A 170 -12.45 -21.43 7.33
CA ALA A 170 -11.72 -20.35 8.00
C ALA A 170 -12.15 -18.93 7.56
N ALA A 171 -12.87 -18.82 6.44
CA ALA A 171 -13.28 -17.57 5.80
C ALA A 171 -12.11 -16.57 5.68
N PRO A 172 -11.11 -16.82 4.81
CA PRO A 172 -9.96 -15.93 4.63
C PRO A 172 -10.39 -14.60 4.00
N ASP A 173 -9.75 -13.49 4.40
CA ASP A 173 -10.03 -12.16 3.85
C ASP A 173 -9.75 -12.11 2.32
N ILE A 174 -8.71 -12.84 1.89
CA ILE A 174 -8.38 -13.08 0.48
C ILE A 174 -8.57 -14.58 0.15
N PRO A 175 -9.76 -14.97 -0.35
CA PRO A 175 -10.04 -16.32 -0.82
C PRO A 175 -9.48 -16.54 -2.24
N LEU A 176 -8.33 -17.22 -2.33
CA LEU A 176 -7.74 -17.59 -3.62
C LEU A 176 -8.32 -18.91 -4.16
N PRO A 177 -8.48 -19.04 -5.49
CA PRO A 177 -8.68 -20.32 -6.15
C PRO A 177 -7.36 -21.11 -6.21
N GLY A 178 -7.48 -22.42 -6.45
CA GLY A 178 -6.32 -23.34 -6.57
C GLY A 178 -6.09 -24.22 -5.34
N ARG A 179 -5.06 -25.05 -5.40
CA ARG A 179 -4.79 -26.11 -4.41
C ARG A 179 -3.86 -25.61 -3.31
N ILE A 180 -4.44 -24.89 -2.35
CA ILE A 180 -3.77 -24.35 -1.17
C ILE A 180 -4.50 -24.78 0.13
N PRO A 181 -3.87 -24.72 1.31
CA PRO A 181 -4.58 -24.90 2.58
C PRO A 181 -5.56 -23.75 2.88
N GLY A 182 -6.44 -23.96 3.85
CA GLY A 182 -7.44 -22.96 4.29
C GLY A 182 -6.82 -21.69 4.90
N LEU A 183 -5.64 -21.83 5.49
CA LEU A 183 -4.73 -20.76 5.87
C LEU A 183 -3.42 -21.00 5.11
N ALA A 184 -3.14 -20.19 4.09
CA ALA A 184 -2.01 -20.37 3.18
C ALA A 184 -0.89 -19.35 3.40
N ALA A 185 -1.24 -18.11 3.73
CA ALA A 185 -0.33 -17.09 4.22
C ALA A 185 -1.09 -16.02 5.00
N GLU A 186 -0.37 -15.27 5.81
CA GLU A 186 -0.83 -13.98 6.31
C GLU A 186 0.01 -12.85 5.72
N ILE A 187 -0.61 -11.69 5.52
CA ILE A 187 0.08 -10.43 5.27
C ILE A 187 -0.16 -9.53 6.48
N LEU A 188 0.92 -9.14 7.14
CA LEU A 188 0.92 -8.20 8.26
C LEU A 188 1.31 -6.82 7.72
N ARG A 189 0.37 -5.87 7.79
CA ARG A 189 0.61 -4.45 7.48
C ARG A 189 1.04 -3.73 8.75
N THR A 190 2.17 -3.03 8.68
CA THR A 190 2.56 -2.01 9.66
C THR A 190 2.48 -0.63 9.00
N SER A 191 2.71 0.44 9.77
CA SER A 191 2.80 1.81 9.26
C SER A 191 3.97 2.06 8.29
N GLU A 192 4.90 1.11 8.16
CA GLU A 192 6.12 1.27 7.36
C GLU A 192 6.33 0.17 6.31
N GLN A 193 5.85 -1.06 6.57
CA GLN A 193 6.14 -2.21 5.72
C GLN A 193 5.01 -3.26 5.71
N TYR A 194 5.03 -4.11 4.68
CA TYR A 194 4.20 -5.31 4.59
C TYR A 194 5.09 -6.54 4.76
N MET A 195 4.71 -7.44 5.67
CA MET A 195 5.39 -8.71 5.88
C MET A 195 4.48 -9.87 5.48
N LEU A 196 4.95 -10.70 4.56
CA LEU A 196 4.33 -11.96 4.16
C LEU A 196 4.84 -13.08 5.09
N CYS A 197 3.92 -13.77 5.76
CA CYS A 197 4.16 -14.94 6.60
C CYS A 197 3.42 -16.16 6.00
N PRO A 198 4.06 -16.93 5.10
CA PRO A 198 3.48 -18.15 4.54
C PRO A 198 3.28 -19.29 5.56
N HIS A 199 2.19 -20.02 5.39
CA HIS A 199 1.90 -21.29 6.08
C HIS A 199 1.91 -22.50 5.12
N CYS A 200 2.10 -22.27 3.82
CA CYS A 200 2.38 -23.28 2.80
C CYS A 200 3.70 -22.99 2.08
N GLU A 201 4.08 -23.83 1.10
CA GLU A 201 5.16 -23.46 0.18
C GLU A 201 4.82 -22.13 -0.51
N ALA A 202 5.70 -21.14 -0.40
CA ALA A 202 5.55 -19.85 -1.05
C ALA A 202 6.82 -19.47 -1.79
N ALA A 203 6.65 -18.78 -2.91
CA ALA A 203 7.75 -18.22 -3.69
C ALA A 203 7.50 -16.75 -4.00
N VAL A 204 8.54 -15.93 -3.86
CA VAL A 204 8.54 -14.53 -4.29
C VAL A 204 9.65 -14.33 -5.32
N ASN A 205 9.30 -13.81 -6.49
CA ASN A 205 10.17 -13.69 -7.67
C ASN A 205 10.85 -15.03 -8.04
N GLY A 206 10.13 -16.14 -7.86
CA GLY A 206 10.60 -17.50 -8.13
C GLY A 206 11.49 -18.12 -7.05
N ARG A 207 11.84 -17.40 -5.98
CA ARG A 207 12.64 -17.93 -4.85
C ARG A 207 11.71 -18.33 -3.70
N ARG A 208 11.91 -19.53 -3.14
CA ARG A 208 11.17 -19.99 -1.95
C ARG A 208 11.47 -19.09 -0.74
N VAL A 209 10.46 -18.77 0.07
CA VAL A 209 10.58 -17.94 1.28
C VAL A 209 9.76 -18.52 2.43
N SER A 210 10.27 -18.37 3.67
CA SER A 210 9.55 -18.72 4.91
C SER A 210 8.90 -17.50 5.58
N GLU A 211 9.49 -16.32 5.42
CA GLU A 211 8.93 -14.99 5.71
C GLU A 211 9.57 -14.00 4.73
N LYS A 212 8.89 -12.90 4.39
CA LYS A 212 9.48 -11.82 3.60
C LYS A 212 8.80 -10.46 3.80
N VAL A 213 9.59 -9.40 3.97
CA VAL A 213 9.13 -8.01 3.76
C VAL A 213 8.95 -7.75 2.26
N LEU A 214 7.75 -7.35 1.86
CA LEU A 214 7.35 -7.17 0.46
C LEU A 214 7.80 -5.82 -0.09
N ALA A 215 8.42 -5.84 -1.27
CA ALA A 215 8.81 -4.66 -2.03
C ALA A 215 7.90 -4.45 -3.25
N PRO A 216 7.55 -3.21 -3.64
CA PRO A 216 6.75 -2.95 -4.83
C PRO A 216 7.35 -3.60 -6.10
N GLY A 217 6.54 -4.39 -6.81
CA GLY A 217 6.96 -5.22 -7.93
C GLY A 217 7.19 -6.70 -7.59
N ASP A 218 7.14 -7.10 -6.31
CA ASP A 218 7.26 -8.50 -5.90
C ASP A 218 6.11 -9.36 -6.44
N ARG A 219 6.46 -10.39 -7.22
CA ARG A 219 5.55 -11.42 -7.72
C ARG A 219 5.51 -12.59 -6.73
N ILE A 220 4.40 -12.73 -6.03
CA ILE A 220 4.15 -13.70 -4.95
C ILE A 220 3.34 -14.88 -5.51
N ARG A 221 3.64 -16.10 -5.10
CA ARG A 221 2.84 -17.31 -5.37
C ARG A 221 2.79 -18.21 -4.14
N LEU A 222 1.61 -18.74 -3.83
CA LEU A 222 1.36 -19.63 -2.70
C LEU A 222 0.98 -21.03 -3.24
N GLY A 223 1.91 -21.98 -3.20
CA GLY A 223 1.72 -23.35 -3.72
C GLY A 223 1.20 -23.40 -5.16
N GLU A 224 0.02 -24.00 -5.34
CA GLU A 224 -0.71 -24.11 -6.61
C GLU A 224 -1.77 -23.00 -6.80
N SER A 225 -1.66 -21.85 -6.11
CA SER A 225 -2.45 -20.65 -6.41
C SER A 225 -2.00 -19.97 -7.71
N PRO A 226 -2.85 -19.11 -8.31
CA PRO A 226 -2.38 -18.00 -9.13
C PRO A 226 -1.28 -17.20 -8.42
N ALA A 227 -0.35 -16.65 -9.19
CA ALA A 227 0.55 -15.63 -8.67
C ALA A 227 -0.14 -14.26 -8.65
N PHE A 228 0.33 -13.38 -7.79
CA PHE A 228 -0.11 -11.99 -7.69
C PHE A 228 1.07 -11.06 -7.44
N THR A 229 1.03 -9.87 -8.01
CA THR A 229 2.11 -8.87 -7.91
C THR A 229 1.72 -7.77 -6.93
N PHE A 230 2.55 -7.54 -5.93
CA PHE A 230 2.39 -6.51 -4.91
C PHE A 230 2.84 -5.14 -5.43
N TYR A 231 2.01 -4.12 -5.28
CA TYR A 231 2.31 -2.73 -5.61
C TYR A 231 1.91 -1.80 -4.47
N VAL A 232 2.62 -0.67 -4.32
CA VAL A 232 2.17 0.47 -3.51
C VAL A 232 1.99 1.66 -4.47
N PRO A 233 0.77 1.92 -4.98
CA PRO A 233 0.52 2.94 -6.00
C PRO A 233 0.81 4.36 -5.51
N CYS A 234 0.33 4.70 -4.31
CA CYS A 234 0.52 6.01 -3.70
C CYS A 234 1.33 5.90 -2.40
N PRO A 235 2.58 6.41 -2.34
CA PRO A 235 3.41 6.35 -1.14
C PRO A 235 2.93 7.23 0.02
N MET A 236 1.89 8.04 -0.20
CA MET A 236 1.22 8.85 0.82
C MET A 236 0.26 8.02 1.68
N SER A 237 -0.15 6.84 1.19
CA SER A 237 -0.94 5.86 1.93
C SER A 237 -0.09 4.61 2.11
N THR A 238 -0.33 3.83 3.17
CA THR A 238 0.22 2.47 3.19
C THR A 238 -0.62 1.51 2.33
N THR A 239 -1.80 1.90 1.84
CA THR A 239 -2.67 1.05 1.00
C THR A 239 -1.94 0.44 -0.19
N ALA A 240 -1.83 -0.88 -0.19
CA ALA A 240 -1.21 -1.65 -1.27
C ALA A 240 -2.26 -2.26 -2.22
N LEU A 241 -1.81 -2.62 -3.41
CA LEU A 241 -2.58 -3.31 -4.46
C LEU A 241 -1.91 -4.66 -4.75
N LEU A 242 -2.63 -5.77 -4.54
CA LEU A 242 -2.26 -7.09 -5.04
C LEU A 242 -2.98 -7.31 -6.36
N ARG A 243 -2.25 -7.32 -7.48
CA ARG A 243 -2.82 -7.67 -8.79
C ARG A 243 -2.69 -9.16 -9.05
N LEU A 244 -3.79 -9.87 -9.25
CA LEU A 244 -3.73 -11.27 -9.68
C LEU A 244 -3.25 -11.35 -11.14
N GLU A 245 -2.55 -12.43 -11.49
CA GLU A 245 -2.20 -12.70 -12.88
C GLU A 245 -3.40 -13.23 -13.68
N PRO A 246 -3.78 -12.59 -14.80
CA PRO A 246 -4.85 -13.07 -15.67
C PRO A 246 -4.60 -14.52 -16.16
N PRO A 247 -5.65 -15.34 -16.37
CA PRO A 247 -7.08 -14.99 -16.34
C PRO A 247 -7.73 -15.11 -14.94
N SER A 248 -6.93 -15.10 -13.87
CA SER A 248 -7.42 -15.39 -12.51
C SER A 248 -8.34 -14.30 -11.96
N LEU A 249 -9.45 -14.72 -11.37
CA LEU A 249 -10.38 -13.87 -10.62
C LEU A 249 -10.64 -14.48 -9.24
N LEU A 250 -11.00 -13.62 -8.29
CA LEU A 250 -11.46 -13.98 -6.95
C LEU A 250 -12.98 -14.20 -6.93
N GLN A 251 -13.51 -14.57 -5.77
CA GLN A 251 -14.93 -14.38 -5.46
C GLN A 251 -15.37 -12.93 -5.73
N GLY A 252 -16.66 -12.72 -6.03
CA GLY A 252 -17.17 -11.41 -6.48
C GLY A 252 -16.67 -10.96 -7.85
N LYS A 253 -15.94 -11.81 -8.59
CA LYS A 253 -15.26 -11.49 -9.87
C LYS A 253 -14.17 -10.41 -9.74
N ALA A 254 -13.64 -10.18 -8.55
CA ALA A 254 -12.57 -9.19 -8.35
C ALA A 254 -11.25 -9.67 -8.97
N SER A 255 -10.56 -8.77 -9.69
CA SER A 255 -9.27 -9.05 -10.36
C SER A 255 -8.05 -8.56 -9.58
N ASP A 256 -8.23 -7.53 -8.76
CA ASP A 256 -7.21 -6.97 -7.87
C ASP A 256 -7.73 -6.90 -6.42
N VAL A 257 -6.81 -6.92 -5.45
CA VAL A 257 -7.09 -6.66 -4.03
C VAL A 257 -6.45 -5.36 -3.58
N LEU A 258 -7.19 -4.55 -2.82
CA LEU A 258 -6.73 -3.35 -2.13
C LEU A 258 -6.56 -3.67 -0.64
N LEU A 259 -5.33 -3.63 -0.14
CA LEU A 259 -5.00 -3.78 1.28
C LEU A 259 -5.18 -2.42 1.96
N LEU A 260 -6.44 -1.98 2.08
CA LEU A 260 -6.83 -0.64 2.49
C LEU A 260 -6.33 -0.30 3.90
N ASP A 261 -5.62 0.80 4.00
CA ASP A 261 -5.26 1.46 5.26
C ASP A 261 -6.11 2.73 5.45
N GLN A 262 -5.51 3.88 5.76
CA GLN A 262 -6.26 5.12 6.01
C GLN A 262 -7.06 5.62 4.79
N PHE A 263 -6.53 5.48 3.58
CA PHE A 263 -7.22 5.90 2.36
C PHE A 263 -6.74 5.18 1.10
N MET A 264 -7.60 5.19 0.08
CA MET A 264 -7.29 4.87 -1.30
C MET A 264 -7.65 6.03 -2.23
N VAL A 265 -7.27 5.93 -3.50
CA VAL A 265 -7.53 6.96 -4.53
C VAL A 265 -8.00 6.28 -5.81
N ILE A 266 -9.14 6.74 -6.32
CA ILE A 266 -9.66 6.43 -7.65
C ILE A 266 -9.38 7.65 -8.54
N GLY A 267 -8.91 7.44 -9.78
CA GLY A 267 -8.63 8.58 -10.65
C GLY A 267 -8.10 8.22 -12.03
N ARG A 268 -7.98 9.23 -12.88
CA ARG A 268 -7.60 9.07 -14.30
C ARG A 268 -6.09 9.10 -14.56
N LYS A 269 -5.31 9.65 -13.63
CA LYS A 269 -3.85 9.84 -13.75
C LYS A 269 -3.16 9.70 -12.39
N GLY A 270 -1.84 9.91 -12.36
CA GLY A 270 -1.06 9.99 -11.13
C GLY A 270 -0.94 8.65 -10.40
N LEU A 271 -1.04 8.72 -9.07
CA LEU A 271 -0.76 7.64 -8.13
C LEU A 271 -2.02 6.85 -7.72
N ALA A 272 -3.12 7.00 -8.48
CA ALA A 272 -4.38 6.32 -8.20
C ALA A 272 -4.22 4.79 -8.10
N HIS A 273 -4.89 4.22 -7.10
CA HIS A 273 -4.92 2.79 -6.79
C HIS A 273 -5.86 2.06 -7.75
N VAL A 274 -7.07 2.62 -7.92
CA VAL A 274 -8.01 2.26 -8.99
C VAL A 274 -7.87 3.26 -10.11
N LYS A 275 -7.60 2.78 -11.33
CA LYS A 275 -7.38 3.62 -12.52
C LYS A 275 -8.57 3.55 -13.46
N THR A 276 -9.14 4.70 -13.76
CA THR A 276 -10.29 4.85 -14.68
C THR A 276 -9.90 5.67 -15.92
N ALA A 277 -10.62 5.52 -17.02
CA ALA A 277 -10.46 6.36 -18.21
C ALA A 277 -11.29 7.66 -18.16
N PHE A 278 -12.41 7.63 -17.42
CA PHE A 278 -13.43 8.68 -17.28
C PHE A 278 -13.66 8.99 -15.78
N GLY A 279 -14.51 9.98 -15.46
CA GLY A 279 -14.67 10.45 -14.08
C GLY A 279 -13.74 11.60 -13.67
N PRO A 280 -13.61 11.83 -12.35
CA PRO A 280 -12.84 12.94 -11.80
C PRO A 280 -11.33 12.76 -12.03
N MET A 281 -10.55 13.82 -11.83
CA MET A 281 -9.09 13.69 -11.81
C MET A 281 -8.64 12.84 -10.61
N GLU A 282 -9.24 13.08 -9.45
CA GLU A 282 -8.88 12.49 -8.17
C GLU A 282 -10.12 12.39 -7.27
N LEU A 283 -10.41 11.17 -6.81
CA LEU A 283 -11.45 10.84 -5.85
C LEU A 283 -10.78 10.03 -4.72
N VAL A 284 -10.73 10.60 -3.53
CA VAL A 284 -10.12 9.96 -2.35
C VAL A 284 -11.23 9.25 -1.57
N LEU A 285 -11.04 7.96 -1.29
CA LEU A 285 -11.90 7.23 -0.34
C LEU A 285 -11.11 6.99 0.94
N MET A 286 -11.59 7.49 2.06
CA MET A 286 -10.94 7.41 3.38
C MET A 286 -11.71 6.43 4.27
N LEU A 287 -11.02 5.77 5.19
CA LEU A 287 -11.60 4.86 6.17
C LEU A 287 -11.33 5.40 7.58
N GLU A 288 -12.36 5.93 8.23
CA GLU A 288 -12.29 6.53 9.56
C GLU A 288 -13.30 5.84 10.49
N ASP A 289 -12.83 5.29 11.62
CA ASP A 289 -13.63 4.53 12.60
C ASP A 289 -14.54 3.42 12.03
N GLY A 290 -14.13 2.82 10.90
CA GLY A 290 -14.88 1.78 10.19
C GLY A 290 -15.87 2.30 9.14
N HIS A 291 -16.09 3.60 9.07
CA HIS A 291 -16.91 4.25 8.07
C HIS A 291 -16.08 4.70 6.87
N LEU A 292 -16.63 4.53 5.67
CA LEU A 292 -16.02 5.02 4.43
C LEU A 292 -16.57 6.40 4.08
N THR A 293 -15.69 7.33 3.71
CA THR A 293 -16.04 8.67 3.22
C THR A 293 -15.34 8.96 1.88
N ALA A 294 -16.03 9.65 0.99
CA ALA A 294 -15.53 10.05 -0.32
C ALA A 294 -15.26 11.56 -0.33
N ARG A 295 -14.08 11.99 -0.81
CA ARG A 295 -13.70 13.39 -1.05
C ARG A 295 -13.26 13.61 -2.50
N SER A 296 -13.72 14.70 -3.12
CA SER A 296 -13.40 15.07 -4.51
C SER A 296 -13.38 16.60 -4.67
N LYS A 297 -12.74 17.10 -5.73
CA LYS A 297 -12.83 18.54 -6.10
C LYS A 297 -14.11 18.82 -6.87
N GLU A 298 -14.64 17.79 -7.51
CA GLU A 298 -15.88 17.77 -8.26
C GLU A 298 -17.06 17.42 -7.32
N MET A 299 -18.31 17.48 -7.81
CA MET A 299 -19.48 17.21 -6.98
C MET A 299 -19.79 15.71 -6.89
N ILE A 300 -19.91 15.21 -5.66
CA ILE A 300 -20.30 13.84 -5.33
C ILE A 300 -21.81 13.81 -5.05
N THR A 301 -22.53 12.88 -5.66
CA THR A 301 -23.89 12.50 -5.24
C THR A 301 -23.91 11.04 -4.79
N ALA A 302 -24.67 10.72 -3.75
CA ALA A 302 -24.87 9.36 -3.26
C ALA A 302 -26.35 9.09 -2.98
N ASP A 303 -26.81 7.88 -3.25
CA ASP A 303 -28.21 7.48 -3.06
C ASP A 303 -28.63 7.63 -1.59
N GLY A 304 -29.45 8.64 -1.29
CA GLY A 304 -29.93 8.96 0.07
C GLY A 304 -29.32 10.20 0.72
N SER A 305 -28.28 10.80 0.13
CA SER A 305 -27.70 12.06 0.61
C SER A 305 -28.58 13.28 0.26
N PRO A 306 -28.57 14.36 1.08
CA PRO A 306 -29.48 15.51 0.91
C PRO A 306 -29.15 16.44 -0.27
N GLY A 307 -28.03 16.22 -0.97
CA GLY A 307 -27.63 17.02 -2.13
C GLY A 307 -26.20 16.68 -2.61
N PRO A 308 -25.74 17.31 -3.70
CA PRO A 308 -24.36 17.20 -4.15
C PRO A 308 -23.39 17.91 -3.19
N ALA A 309 -22.26 17.26 -2.89
CA ALA A 309 -21.22 17.79 -2.00
C ALA A 309 -19.81 17.38 -2.43
N HIS A 310 -18.78 18.11 -2.00
CA HIS A 310 -17.37 17.72 -2.21
C HIS A 310 -16.88 16.61 -1.27
N GLU A 311 -17.67 16.33 -0.23
CA GLU A 311 -17.44 15.25 0.74
C GLU A 311 -18.76 14.55 1.05
N CYS A 312 -18.76 13.22 1.10
CA CYS A 312 -19.96 12.42 1.28
C CYS A 312 -19.64 11.10 2.03
N ALA A 313 -20.53 10.66 2.91
CA ALA A 313 -20.43 9.35 3.56
C ALA A 313 -20.88 8.23 2.62
N ILE A 314 -20.19 7.09 2.62
CA ILE A 314 -20.46 5.96 1.74
C ILE A 314 -21.21 4.88 2.53
N GLU A 315 -22.53 4.85 2.38
CA GLU A 315 -23.36 3.74 2.84
C GLU A 315 -23.11 2.48 1.99
N LEU A 316 -23.00 1.31 2.64
CA LEU A 316 -22.85 0.04 1.93
C LEU A 316 -24.13 -0.30 1.15
N GLY A 317 -23.97 -0.73 -0.10
CA GLY A 317 -25.05 -1.01 -1.05
C GLY A 317 -25.61 0.21 -1.78
N ARG A 318 -25.23 1.45 -1.42
CA ARG A 318 -25.61 2.67 -2.15
C ARG A 318 -24.68 2.95 -3.31
N ARG A 319 -25.22 3.52 -4.39
CA ARG A 319 -24.41 4.03 -5.50
C ARG A 319 -23.91 5.44 -5.15
N VAL A 320 -22.66 5.70 -5.53
CA VAL A 320 -22.01 7.01 -5.43
C VAL A 320 -21.53 7.41 -6.83
N CYS A 321 -21.76 8.66 -7.21
CA CYS A 321 -21.57 9.20 -8.56
C CYS A 321 -20.73 10.49 -8.51
N VAL A 322 -19.72 10.60 -9.38
CA VAL A 322 -18.82 11.77 -9.49
C VAL A 322 -18.34 11.91 -10.94
N GLU A 323 -18.58 13.03 -11.62
CA GLU A 323 -18.09 13.29 -13.01
C GLU A 323 -18.38 12.15 -14.02
N GLY A 324 -19.51 11.45 -13.87
CA GLY A 324 -19.88 10.30 -14.71
C GLY A 324 -19.12 8.99 -14.40
N LEU A 325 -18.22 8.99 -13.41
CA LEU A 325 -17.86 7.76 -12.69
C LEU A 325 -19.01 7.40 -11.75
N SER A 326 -19.28 6.11 -11.61
CA SER A 326 -20.16 5.60 -10.56
C SER A 326 -19.59 4.32 -9.94
N PHE A 327 -19.82 4.14 -8.65
CA PHE A 327 -19.32 3.00 -7.88
C PHE A 327 -20.25 2.66 -6.71
N THR A 328 -20.12 1.44 -6.21
CA THR A 328 -20.85 0.91 -5.05
C THR A 328 -19.89 0.11 -4.18
N VAL A 329 -20.00 0.23 -2.86
CA VAL A 329 -19.27 -0.64 -1.92
C VAL A 329 -20.25 -1.61 -1.28
N THR A 330 -19.95 -2.91 -1.24
CA THR A 330 -20.77 -3.93 -0.57
C THR A 330 -19.93 -4.72 0.42
N GLU A 331 -20.58 -5.39 1.38
CA GLU A 331 -19.96 -6.52 2.10
C GLU A 331 -19.70 -7.70 1.14
N GLY A 332 -18.94 -8.71 1.57
CA GLY A 332 -18.49 -9.77 0.66
C GLY A 332 -17.83 -11.00 1.25
#